data_AF-A0A940RK42-F1
#
_entry.id   AF-A0A940RK42-F1
#
_cell.length_a   1.000
_cell.length_b   1.000
_cell.length_c   1.000
_cell.angle_alpha   90.00
_cell.angle_beta   90.00
_cell.angle_gamma   90.00
#
_symmetry.space_group_name_H-M   'P 1'
#
loop_
_entity.id
_entity.type
_entity.pdbx_description
1 polymer ?
#
loop_
_entity_poly.entity_id
_entity_poly.type
_entity_poly.pdbx_seq_one_letter_code
_entity_poly.pdbx_strand_id
1 'polypeptide(L)' 'MTSLEIRVAALQFLSLRLCSALSLAQLEEIRQSTLEGVRASDMESMQMQAEFLHLLDEAIERARQKRSAEVVVDPARQA' A
#
# COMPACT_ATOMS: atom_id res chain seq x y z
N MET A 1 -24.98 -0.42 -10.59
CA MET A 1 -23.52 -0.44 -10.37
C MET A 1 -22.97 -1.68 -11.02
N THR A 2 -21.90 -1.56 -11.79
CA THR A 2 -21.20 -2.70 -12.39
C THR A 2 -20.30 -3.36 -11.35
N SER A 3 -20.00 -4.65 -11.51
CA SER A 3 -19.06 -5.37 -10.63
C SER A 3 -17.71 -4.67 -10.50
N LEU A 4 -17.27 -3.97 -11.57
CA LEU A 4 -16.03 -3.20 -11.61
C LEU A 4 -16.05 -2.00 -10.64
N GLU A 5 -17.14 -1.24 -10.58
CA GLU A 5 -17.26 -0.07 -9.69
C GLU A 5 -17.14 -0.44 -8.21
N ILE A 6 -17.74 -1.56 -7.80
CA ILE A 6 -17.67 -2.07 -6.42
C ILE A 6 -16.22 -2.43 -6.06
N ARG A 7 -15.48 -3.03 -7.00
CA ARG A 7 -14.09 -3.44 -6.79
C ARG A 7 -13.14 -2.26 -6.74
N VAL A 8 -13.32 -1.27 -7.61
CA VAL A 8 -12.57 -0.01 -7.57
C VAL A 8 -12.80 0.70 -6.24
N ALA A 9 -14.05 0.78 -5.77
CA ALA A 9 -14.36 1.40 -4.48
C ALA A 9 -13.72 0.64 -3.30
N ALA A 10 -13.74 -0.70 -3.33
CA ALA A 10 -13.10 -1.52 -2.30
C ALA A 10 -11.57 -1.32 -2.28
N LEU A 11 -10.94 -1.23 -3.45
CA LEU A 11 -9.51 -0.96 -3.60
C LEU A 11 -9.16 0.43 -3.06
N GLN A 12 -9.91 1.46 -3.46
CA GLN A 12 -9.75 2.84 -2.99
C GLN A 12 -9.90 2.93 -1.46
N PHE A 13 -10.90 2.24 -0.90
CA PHE A 13 -11.11 2.18 0.54
C PHE A 13 -9.93 1.52 1.27
N LEU A 14 -9.43 0.39 0.75
CA LEU A 14 -8.25 -0.27 1.27
C LEU A 14 -7.03 0.66 1.23
N SER A 15 -6.74 1.31 0.11
CA SER A 15 -5.61 2.24 -0.01
C SER A 15 -5.69 3.40 0.98
N LEU A 16 -6.87 4.00 1.17
CA LEU A 16 -7.08 5.05 2.16
C LEU A 16 -6.81 4.56 3.59
N ARG A 17 -7.24 3.34 3.90
CA ARG A 17 -7.04 2.73 5.22
C ARG A 17 -5.58 2.34 5.46
N LEU A 18 -4.90 1.79 4.45
CA LEU A 18 -3.48 1.42 4.51
C LEU A 18 -2.60 2.66 4.76
N CYS A 19 -2.88 3.77 4.09
CA CYS A 19 -2.09 5.01 4.23
C CYS A 19 -2.28 5.73 5.58
N SER A 20 -3.43 5.57 6.23
CA SER A 20 -3.78 6.36 7.44
C SER A 20 -3.45 5.66 8.76
N ALA A 21 -3.29 4.33 8.77
CA ALA A 21 -3.18 3.55 10.01
C ALA A 21 -2.00 2.59 10.09
N LEU A 22 -1.25 2.34 9.01
CA LEU A 22 -0.20 1.31 9.00
C LEU A 22 1.22 1.89 9.02
N SER A 23 2.09 1.23 9.75
CA SER A 23 3.54 1.46 9.71
C SER A 23 4.16 0.89 8.43
N LEU A 24 5.34 1.40 8.07
CA LEU A 24 6.09 0.93 6.89
C LEU A 24 6.30 -0.59 6.90
N ALA A 25 6.65 -1.17 8.06
CA ALA A 25 6.87 -2.61 8.19
C ALA A 25 5.59 -3.42 7.89
N GLN A 26 4.42 -2.92 8.33
CA GLN A 26 3.14 -3.57 8.05
C GLN A 26 2.77 -3.49 6.56
N LEU A 27 3.09 -2.37 5.89
CA LEU A 27 2.87 -2.25 4.45
C LEU A 27 3.76 -3.23 3.66
N GLU A 28 5.02 -3.39 4.06
CA GLU A 28 5.96 -4.34 3.44
C GLU A 28 5.53 -5.80 3.69
N GLU A 29 5.04 -6.12 4.88
CA GLU A 29 4.49 -7.45 5.22
C GLU A 29 3.25 -7.79 4.37
N ILE A 30 2.32 -6.85 4.21
CA ILE A 30 1.12 -7.02 3.37
C ILE A 30 1.52 -7.22 1.91
N ARG A 31 2.49 -6.45 1.41
CA ARG A 31 3.02 -6.60 0.05
C ARG A 31 3.62 -8.00 -0.16
N GLN A 32 4.45 -8.46 0.77
CA GLN A 32 5.06 -9.80 0.69
C GLN A 32 3.99 -10.89 0.72
N SER A 33 3.03 -10.79 1.63
CA SER A 33 1.90 -11.73 1.75
C SER A 33 1.04 -11.77 0.49
N THR A 34 0.87 -10.64 -0.19
CA THR A 34 0.11 -10.53 -1.45
C THR A 34 0.84 -11.18 -2.62
N LEU A 35 2.19 -11.14 -2.62
CA LEU A 35 3.02 -11.79 -3.64
C LEU A 35 3.14 -13.30 -3.44
N GLU A 36 3.18 -13.75 -2.19
CA GLU A 36 3.23 -15.17 -1.80
C GLU A 36 1.85 -15.85 -1.84
N GLY A 37 0.78 -15.05 -1.82
CA GLY A 37 -0.59 -15.51 -1.90
C GLY A 37 -0.93 -16.24 -3.21
N VAL A 38 -2.01 -17.01 -3.16
CA VAL A 38 -2.52 -17.74 -4.32
C VAL A 38 -2.81 -16.77 -5.46
N ARG A 39 -2.16 -16.96 -6.61
CA ARG A 39 -2.44 -16.18 -7.82
C ARG A 39 -3.86 -16.44 -8.27
N ALA A 40 -4.62 -15.38 -8.48
CA ALA A 40 -5.97 -15.53 -9.01
C ALA A 40 -5.93 -16.13 -10.42
N SER A 41 -6.89 -17.00 -10.73
CA SER A 41 -6.97 -17.69 -12.02
C SER A 41 -7.75 -16.90 -13.08
N ASP A 42 -8.60 -15.96 -12.65
CA ASP A 42 -9.38 -15.10 -13.54
C ASP A 42 -8.68 -13.76 -13.79
N MET A 43 -8.84 -13.26 -15.02
CA MET A 43 -8.18 -12.02 -15.49
C MET A 43 -8.53 -10.81 -14.63
N GLU A 44 -9.75 -10.76 -14.11
CA GLU A 44 -10.26 -9.64 -13.36
C GLU A 44 -9.64 -9.53 -11.96
N SER A 45 -9.50 -10.67 -11.28
CA SER A 45 -8.82 -10.76 -10.00
C SER A 45 -7.31 -10.60 -10.15
N MET A 46 -6.71 -11.07 -11.26
CA MET A 46 -5.30 -10.77 -11.57
C MET A 46 -5.08 -9.27 -11.76
N GLN A 47 -5.96 -8.58 -12.49
CA GLN A 47 -5.90 -7.14 -12.69
C GLN A 47 -6.08 -6.39 -11.37
N MET A 48 -7.01 -6.84 -10.51
CA MET A 48 -7.19 -6.26 -9.17
C MET A 48 -5.96 -6.45 -8.28
N GLN A 49 -5.34 -7.63 -8.30
CA GLN A 49 -4.13 -7.91 -7.53
C GLN A 49 -2.97 -7.01 -7.99
N ALA A 50 -2.84 -6.78 -9.30
CA ALA A 50 -1.84 -5.88 -9.86
C ALA A 50 -2.08 -4.42 -9.42
N GLU A 51 -3.31 -3.93 -9.51
CA GLU A 51 -3.68 -2.59 -9.06
C GLU A 51 -3.47 -2.42 -7.55
N PHE A 52 -3.79 -3.44 -6.75
CA PHE A 52 -3.56 -3.43 -5.31
C PHE A 52 -2.08 -3.33 -4.96
N LEU A 53 -1.23 -4.12 -5.63
CA LEU A 53 0.22 -4.08 -5.45
C LEU A 53 0.79 -2.71 -5.86
N HIS A 54 0.30 -2.12 -6.95
CA HIS A 54 0.72 -0.79 -7.38
C HIS A 54 0.41 0.27 -6.32
N LEU A 55 -0.79 0.26 -5.75
CA LEU A 55 -1.19 1.20 -4.70
C LEU A 55 -0.45 0.96 -3.37
N LEU A 56 -0.14 -0.30 -3.05
CA LEU A 56 0.72 -0.63 -1.91
C LEU A 56 2.14 -0.08 -2.09
N ASP A 57 2.72 -0.21 -3.28
CA ASP A 57 4.04 0.33 -3.59
C ASP A 57 4.06 1.87 -3.44
N GLU A 58 3.04 2.57 -3.94
CA GLU A 58 2.92 4.01 -3.71
C GLU A 58 2.80 4.39 -2.23
N ALA A 59 2.01 3.64 -1.45
CA ALA A 59 1.84 3.89 -0.02
C ALA A 59 3.16 3.67 0.75
N ILE A 60 3.92 2.63 0.39
CA ILE A 60 5.25 2.34 0.94
C ILE A 60 6.21 3.48 0.63
N GLU A 61 6.27 3.94 -0.63
CA GLU A 61 7.14 5.04 -1.03
C GLU A 61 6.80 6.35 -0.29
N ARG A 62 5.51 6.67 -0.14
CA ARG A 62 5.07 7.83 0.65
C ARG A 62 5.45 7.70 2.13
N ALA A 63 5.29 6.51 2.72
CA ALA A 63 5.67 6.25 4.10
C ALA A 63 7.20 6.36 4.30
N ARG A 64 7.99 5.88 3.34
CA ARG A 64 9.46 6.05 3.32
C ARG A 64 9.86 7.51 3.23
N GLN A 65 9.28 8.27 2.31
CA GLN A 65 9.55 9.70 2.17
C GLN A 65 9.18 10.48 3.43
N LYS A 66 8.03 10.18 4.05
CA LYS A 66 7.61 10.80 5.30
C LYS A 66 8.60 10.52 6.44
N ARG A 67 9.05 9.26 6.58
CA ARG A 67 10.06 8.88 7.57
C ARG A 67 11.40 9.56 7.32
N SER A 68 11.84 9.66 6.05
CA SER A 68 13.07 10.37 5.69
C SER A 68 12.97 11.87 5.96
N ALA A 69 11.82 12.49 5.73
CA ALA A 69 11.58 13.88 6.09
C ALA A 69 11.61 14.10 7.61
N GLU A 70 11.12 13.14 8.40
CA GLU A 70 11.17 13.20 9.87
C GLU A 70 12.60 13.07 10.41
N VAL A 71 13.47 12.28 9.74
CA VAL A 71 14.89 12.11 10.11
C VAL A 71 15.76 13.33 9.76
N VAL A 72 15.42 14.08 8.72
CA VAL A 72 16.22 15.26 8.28
C VAL A 72 15.97 16.50 9.16
N VAL A 73 14.87 16.55 9.91
CA VAL A 73 14.48 17.72 10.72
C VAL A 73 15.06 17.69 12.14
N ASP A 74 15.81 16.64 12.53
CA ASP A 74 16.43 16.54 13.85
C ASP A 74 17.99 16.55 13.85
N PRO A 75 18.66 17.62 13.33
CA PRO A 75 20.10 17.81 13.53
C PRO A 75 20.45 18.53 14.86
N ALA A 76 19.49 18.80 15.75
CA ALA A 76 19.67 19.69 16.90
C ALA A 76 19.77 18.99 18.28
N ARG A 77 20.14 17.70 18.31
CA ARG A 77 20.38 16.96 19.57
C ARG A 77 21.78 16.34 19.68
N GLN A 78 22.77 16.98 19.06
CA GLN A 78 24.18 16.79 19.36
C GLN A 78 24.72 18.13 19.89
N ALA A 79 24.37 18.43 21.14
CA ALA A 79 25.01 19.45 21.95
C ALA A 79 25.96 18.76 22.94
#